data_AF-A0A351R9Q4-F1
#
_entry.id   AF-A0A351R9Q4-F1
#
_cell.length_a   1.000
_cell.length_b   1.000
_cell.length_c   1.000
_cell.angle_alpha   90.00
_cell.angle_beta   90.00
_cell.angle_gamma   90.00
#
_symmetry.space_group_name_H-M   'P 1'
#
loop_
_entity.id
_entity.type
_entity.pdbx_description
1 polymer ?
#
loop_
_entity_poly.entity_id
_entity_poly.type
_entity_poly.pdbx_seq_one_letter_code
_entity_poly.pdbx_strand_id
1 'polypeptide(L)'
;VAAVHAGWRGLCDGVIEAAVNKMHVSPSDVLVWLGPAIGPDAFEVGSDVREQFIEKDSQAALAFKSINNQDSNGKWLCNLYLIAQQRLNNIGVTQVYGASVNEDFCTYTDEARFLSFRRDNVTGRMASMIWLESNADMTAARL
;
A
#
# COMPACT_ATOMS: atom_id res chain seq x y z
N VAL A 1 5.68 16.09 -4.67
CA VAL A 1 5.75 14.66 -4.25
C VAL A 1 4.84 14.44 -3.04
N ALA A 2 4.40 13.22 -2.77
CA ALA A 2 3.57 12.88 -1.62
C ALA A 2 4.00 11.54 -1.00
N ALA A 3 3.86 11.42 0.33
CA ALA A 3 4.01 10.16 1.05
C ALA A 3 2.69 9.85 1.77
N VAL A 4 2.24 8.59 1.68
CA VAL A 4 0.93 8.17 2.21
C VAL A 4 1.10 6.96 3.12
N HIS A 5 0.56 7.04 4.33
CA HIS A 5 0.43 5.89 5.20
C HIS A 5 -0.93 5.21 4.97
N ALA A 6 -0.92 4.06 4.28
CA ALA A 6 -2.12 3.33 3.92
C ALA A 6 -2.27 2.02 4.74
N GLY A 7 -2.47 2.15 6.05
CA GLY A 7 -3.01 1.03 6.84
C GLY A 7 -4.42 0.65 6.36
N TRP A 8 -4.90 -0.56 6.68
CA TRP A 8 -6.14 -1.08 6.09
C TRP A 8 -7.35 -0.13 6.21
N ARG A 9 -7.52 0.56 7.35
CA ARG A 9 -8.60 1.53 7.53
C ARG A 9 -8.48 2.70 6.56
N GLY A 10 -7.32 3.36 6.53
CA GLY A 10 -7.08 4.48 5.61
C GLY A 10 -7.17 4.06 4.15
N LEU A 11 -6.71 2.86 3.81
CA LEU A 11 -6.86 2.31 2.46
C LEU A 11 -8.33 2.05 2.10
N CYS A 12 -9.14 1.57 3.04
CA CYS A 12 -10.57 1.37 2.87
C CYS A 12 -11.34 2.70 2.73
N ASP A 13 -10.90 3.73 3.47
CA ASP A 13 -11.52 5.06 3.49
C ASP A 13 -11.05 5.99 2.36
N GLY A 14 -10.19 5.50 1.45
CA GLY A 14 -9.81 6.22 0.24
C GLY A 14 -8.64 7.20 0.39
N VAL A 15 -7.68 6.90 1.27
CA VAL A 15 -6.50 7.76 1.49
C VAL A 15 -5.63 7.92 0.24
N ILE A 16 -5.60 6.91 -0.65
CA ILE A 16 -4.83 6.95 -1.90
C ILE A 16 -5.47 7.96 -2.86
N GLU A 17 -6.77 7.86 -3.05
CA GLU A 17 -7.57 8.73 -3.90
C GLU A 17 -7.49 10.18 -3.40
N ALA A 18 -7.60 10.37 -2.08
CA ALA A 18 -7.46 11.67 -1.46
C ALA A 18 -6.07 12.28 -1.72
N ALA A 19 -5.00 11.49 -1.61
CA ALA A 19 -3.64 11.96 -1.86
C ALA A 19 -3.40 12.33 -3.32
N VAL A 20 -3.82 11.48 -4.27
CA VAL A 20 -3.69 11.75 -5.71
C VAL A 20 -4.47 13.01 -6.10
N ASN A 21 -5.71 13.16 -5.62
CA ASN A 21 -6.51 14.36 -5.86
C ASN A 21 -5.84 15.65 -5.36
N LYS A 22 -5.09 15.58 -4.25
CA LYS A 22 -4.36 16.75 -3.69
C LYS A 22 -3.10 17.12 -4.47
N MET A 23 -2.62 16.26 -5.37
CA MET A 23 -1.46 16.58 -6.21
C MET A 23 -1.78 17.55 -7.35
N HIS A 24 -3.06 17.71 -7.72
CA HIS A 24 -3.52 18.58 -8.82
C HIS A 24 -2.79 18.32 -10.16
N VAL A 25 -2.52 17.05 -10.46
CA VAL A 25 -1.94 16.57 -11.73
C VAL A 25 -2.85 15.52 -12.35
N SER A 26 -2.67 15.24 -13.66
CA SER A 26 -3.37 14.13 -14.29
C SER A 26 -2.96 12.81 -13.63
N PRO A 27 -3.90 11.89 -13.32
CA PRO A 27 -3.58 10.56 -12.80
C PRO A 27 -2.58 9.77 -13.67
N SER A 28 -2.61 9.99 -14.99
CA SER A 28 -1.65 9.39 -15.93
C SER A 28 -0.20 9.78 -15.67
N ASP A 29 0.02 10.95 -15.07
CA ASP A 29 1.35 11.52 -14.82
C ASP A 29 1.87 11.15 -13.42
N VAL A 30 1.06 10.47 -12.62
CA VAL A 30 1.42 10.04 -11.26
C VAL A 30 2.18 8.72 -11.34
N LEU A 31 3.41 8.74 -10.81
CA LEU A 31 4.19 7.55 -10.53
C LEU A 31 3.97 7.15 -9.07
N VAL A 32 3.72 5.86 -8.82
CA VAL A 32 3.52 5.31 -7.48
C VAL A 32 4.55 4.24 -7.19
N TRP A 33 5.14 4.29 -5.99
CA TRP A 33 5.93 3.20 -5.43
C TRP A 33 5.26 2.64 -4.18
N LEU A 34 4.95 1.35 -4.20
CA LEU A 34 4.42 0.61 -3.06
C LEU A 34 5.61 0.09 -2.22
N GLY A 35 5.87 0.77 -1.10
CA GLY A 35 6.94 0.40 -0.18
C GLY A 35 6.63 -0.84 0.68
N PRO A 36 7.57 -1.27 1.55
CA PRO A 36 7.40 -2.46 2.39
C PRO A 36 6.20 -2.36 3.35
N ALA A 37 5.32 -3.35 3.27
CA ALA A 37 4.19 -3.60 4.14
C ALA A 37 4.08 -5.09 4.49
N ILE A 38 3.10 -5.46 5.31
CA ILE A 38 2.83 -6.87 5.59
C ILE A 38 2.27 -7.55 4.33
N GLY A 39 2.88 -8.68 3.94
CA GLY A 39 2.54 -9.39 2.71
C GLY A 39 1.24 -10.20 2.79
N PRO A 40 0.74 -10.65 1.63
CA PRO A 40 -0.57 -11.32 1.52
C PRO A 40 -0.63 -12.64 2.28
N ASP A 41 0.49 -13.35 2.44
CA ASP A 41 0.52 -14.63 3.16
C ASP A 41 0.66 -14.48 4.69
N ALA A 42 0.79 -13.25 5.18
CA ALA A 42 0.96 -12.96 6.61
C ALA A 42 -0.14 -12.08 7.21
N PHE A 43 -0.88 -11.33 6.39
CA PHE A 43 -1.88 -10.39 6.89
C PHE A 43 -3.25 -11.03 7.06
N GLU A 44 -3.43 -11.73 8.19
CA GLU A 44 -4.73 -12.27 8.58
C GLU A 44 -5.70 -11.17 9.09
N VAL A 45 -6.95 -11.20 8.66
CA VAL A 45 -8.03 -10.30 9.10
C VAL A 45 -9.34 -11.07 9.30
N GLY A 46 -10.31 -10.45 9.97
CA GLY A 46 -11.67 -10.98 10.09
C GLY A 46 -12.54 -10.66 8.87
N SER A 47 -13.71 -11.31 8.78
CA SER A 47 -14.70 -11.02 7.73
C SER A 47 -15.17 -9.56 7.74
N ASP A 48 -15.18 -8.88 8.89
CA ASP A 48 -15.54 -7.47 9.02
C ASP A 48 -14.66 -6.54 8.18
N VAL A 49 -13.36 -6.82 8.11
CA VAL A 49 -12.42 -6.04 7.29
C VAL A 49 -12.67 -6.29 5.80
N ARG A 50 -12.85 -7.57 5.42
CA ARG A 50 -13.15 -7.96 4.02
C ARG A 50 -14.44 -7.31 3.53
N GLU A 51 -15.50 -7.37 4.34
CA GLU A 51 -16.82 -6.83 4.01
C GLU A 51 -16.76 -5.31 3.79
N GLN A 52 -16.06 -4.57 4.65
CA GLN A 52 -15.86 -3.13 4.47
C GLN A 52 -15.19 -2.79 3.13
N PHE A 53 -14.15 -3.53 2.74
CA PHE A 53 -13.50 -3.30 1.44
C PHE A 53 -14.42 -3.61 0.26
N ILE A 54 -15.16 -4.72 0.33
CA ILE A 54 -16.10 -5.15 -0.73
C ILE A 54 -17.28 -4.19 -0.86
N GLU A 55 -17.77 -3.63 0.24
CA GLU A 55 -18.83 -2.63 0.25
C GLU A 55 -18.40 -1.36 -0.53
N LYS A 56 -17.11 -0.99 -0.41
CA LYS A 56 -16.54 0.15 -1.16
C LYS A 56 -16.25 -0.18 -2.62
N ASP A 57 -15.81 -1.40 -2.92
CA ASP A 57 -15.54 -1.88 -4.28
C ASP A 57 -15.56 -3.42 -4.30
N SER A 58 -16.45 -4.01 -5.09
CA SER A 58 -16.62 -5.45 -5.18
C SER A 58 -15.38 -6.18 -5.72
N GLN A 59 -14.52 -5.50 -6.49
CA GLN A 59 -13.24 -6.06 -6.96
C GLN A 59 -12.29 -6.40 -5.80
N ALA A 60 -12.45 -5.75 -4.65
CA ALA A 60 -11.62 -6.02 -3.47
C ALA A 60 -11.73 -7.48 -3.01
N ALA A 61 -12.81 -8.20 -3.34
CA ALA A 61 -12.96 -9.61 -3.02
C ALA A 61 -11.77 -10.48 -3.52
N LEU A 62 -11.15 -10.12 -4.64
CA LEU A 62 -9.99 -10.82 -5.21
C LEU A 62 -8.73 -10.71 -4.34
N ALA A 63 -8.68 -9.73 -3.43
CA ALA A 63 -7.57 -9.52 -2.52
C ALA A 63 -7.68 -10.30 -1.21
N PHE A 64 -8.68 -11.19 -1.07
CA PHE A 64 -8.89 -11.99 0.13
C PHE A 64 -8.88 -13.49 -0.19
N LYS A 65 -8.05 -14.24 0.54
CA LYS A 65 -8.01 -15.71 0.49
C LYS A 65 -8.51 -16.28 1.81
N SER A 66 -9.51 -17.15 1.75
CA SER A 66 -10.04 -17.83 2.95
C SER A 66 -9.00 -18.79 3.52
N ILE A 67 -8.80 -18.79 4.84
CA ILE A 67 -7.86 -19.70 5.52
C ILE A 67 -8.50 -21.06 5.79
N ASN A 68 -9.79 -21.08 6.14
CA ASN A 68 -10.49 -22.29 6.61
C ASN A 68 -11.68 -22.70 5.73
N ASN A 69 -11.82 -22.13 4.52
CA ASN A 69 -12.98 -22.31 3.64
C ASN A 69 -14.34 -22.01 4.32
N GLN A 70 -14.32 -21.13 5.33
CA GLN A 70 -15.52 -20.62 6.00
C GLN A 70 -15.68 -19.16 5.61
N ASP A 71 -16.73 -18.85 4.84
CA ASP A 71 -16.91 -17.49 4.32
C ASP A 71 -17.60 -16.58 5.34
N SER A 72 -18.58 -17.10 6.07
CA SER A 72 -19.26 -16.43 7.18
C SER A 72 -18.51 -16.73 8.49
N ASN A 73 -17.93 -15.68 9.10
CA ASN A 73 -17.09 -15.72 10.32
C ASN A 73 -15.68 -16.32 10.19
N GLY A 74 -15.17 -16.47 8.96
CA GLY A 74 -13.81 -16.94 8.72
C GLY A 74 -12.71 -15.91 8.97
N LYS A 75 -11.47 -16.41 8.95
CA LYS A 75 -10.26 -15.60 8.82
C LYS A 75 -9.83 -15.56 7.36
N TRP A 76 -9.31 -14.40 6.96
CA TRP A 76 -8.89 -14.14 5.60
C TRP A 76 -7.46 -13.65 5.58
N LEU A 77 -6.68 -14.13 4.62
CA LEU A 77 -5.42 -13.50 4.23
C LEU A 77 -5.74 -12.35 3.28
N CYS A 78 -5.30 -11.14 3.63
CA CYS A 78 -5.59 -9.90 2.91
C CYS A 78 -4.35 -9.37 2.17
N ASN A 79 -4.49 -9.15 0.87
CA ASN A 79 -3.46 -8.56 0.02
C ASN A 79 -3.65 -7.04 -0.09
N LEU A 80 -3.02 -6.28 0.81
CA LEU A 80 -3.07 -4.81 0.79
C LEU A 80 -2.50 -4.20 -0.49
N TYR A 81 -1.48 -4.80 -1.10
CA TYR A 81 -0.89 -4.30 -2.34
C TYR A 81 -1.86 -4.43 -3.51
N LEU A 82 -2.61 -5.53 -3.60
CA LEU A 82 -3.63 -5.69 -4.64
C LEU A 82 -4.78 -4.69 -4.47
N ILE A 83 -5.23 -4.46 -3.22
CA ILE A 83 -6.26 -3.43 -2.96
C ILE A 83 -5.73 -2.05 -3.38
N ALA A 84 -4.50 -1.69 -3.00
CA ALA A 84 -3.91 -0.41 -3.39
C ALA A 84 -3.85 -0.25 -4.92
N GLN A 85 -3.44 -1.28 -5.65
CA GLN A 85 -3.44 -1.28 -7.12
C GLN A 85 -4.85 -1.13 -7.70
N GLN A 86 -5.86 -1.81 -7.15
CA GLN A 86 -7.26 -1.65 -7.58
C GLN A 86 -7.73 -0.20 -7.40
N ARG A 87 -7.46 0.41 -6.23
CA ARG A 87 -7.83 1.81 -5.95
C ARG A 87 -7.14 2.79 -6.90
N LEU A 88 -5.85 2.60 -7.15
CA LEU A 88 -5.06 3.41 -8.09
C LEU A 88 -5.59 3.29 -9.53
N ASN A 89 -5.82 2.07 -10.00
CA ASN A 89 -6.32 1.81 -11.35
C ASN A 89 -7.71 2.42 -11.56
N ASN A 90 -8.59 2.36 -10.55
CA ASN A 90 -9.93 2.94 -10.62
C ASN A 90 -9.93 4.46 -10.83
N ILE A 91 -8.88 5.16 -10.40
CA ILE A 91 -8.71 6.61 -10.60
C ILE A 91 -7.77 6.96 -11.76
N GLY A 92 -7.36 5.97 -12.56
CA GLY A 92 -6.54 6.17 -13.75
C GLY A 92 -5.03 6.25 -13.51
N VAL A 93 -4.54 5.90 -12.30
CA VAL A 93 -3.10 5.78 -12.03
C VAL A 93 -2.64 4.36 -12.36
N THR A 94 -1.86 4.22 -13.42
CA THR A 94 -1.41 2.91 -13.93
C THR A 94 0.10 2.66 -13.79
N GLN A 95 0.88 3.71 -13.50
CA GLN A 95 2.33 3.62 -13.35
C GLN A 95 2.70 3.28 -11.90
N VAL A 96 2.51 2.01 -11.55
CA VAL A 96 2.74 1.47 -10.19
C VAL A 96 3.99 0.58 -10.18
N TYR A 97 4.86 0.81 -9.20
CA TYR A 97 6.12 0.09 -8.99
C TYR A 97 6.24 -0.37 -7.53
N GLY A 98 7.27 -1.16 -7.24
CA GLY A 98 7.60 -1.66 -5.91
C GLY A 98 6.98 -3.02 -5.62
N ALA A 99 6.48 -3.16 -4.40
CA ALA A 99 5.90 -4.41 -3.92
C ALA A 99 4.78 -4.93 -4.83
N SER A 100 4.77 -6.25 -5.07
CA SER A 100 3.78 -6.94 -5.90
C SER A 100 3.82 -6.61 -7.40
N VAL A 101 4.79 -5.79 -7.85
CA VAL A 101 5.02 -5.49 -9.29
C VAL A 101 6.39 -6.01 -9.71
N ASN A 102 7.45 -5.47 -9.11
CA ASN A 102 8.84 -5.81 -9.42
C ASN A 102 9.67 -6.15 -8.17
N GLU A 103 9.08 -6.02 -6.99
CA GLU A 103 9.71 -6.31 -5.71
C GLU A 103 8.76 -7.17 -4.86
N ASP A 104 9.33 -8.04 -4.02
CA ASP A 104 8.57 -8.81 -3.04
C ASP A 104 8.98 -8.36 -1.64
N PHE A 105 8.08 -7.61 -0.99
CA PHE A 105 8.26 -7.11 0.36
C PHE A 105 7.18 -7.65 1.28
N CYS A 106 7.62 -8.28 2.37
CA CYS A 106 6.77 -8.62 3.49
C CYS A 106 7.49 -8.28 4.79
N THR A 107 7.02 -7.25 5.49
CA THR A 107 7.64 -6.82 6.75
C THR A 107 7.57 -7.90 7.83
N TYR A 108 6.59 -8.79 7.75
CA TYR A 108 6.41 -9.89 8.70
C TYR A 108 7.40 -11.03 8.49
N THR A 109 7.58 -11.51 7.26
CA THR A 109 8.44 -12.68 6.98
C THR A 109 9.91 -12.30 6.79
N ASP A 110 10.20 -11.09 6.35
CA ASP A 110 11.57 -10.62 6.16
C ASP A 110 12.09 -9.84 7.38
N GLU A 111 12.37 -10.61 8.44
CA GLU A 111 12.85 -10.08 9.72
C GLU A 111 14.25 -9.47 9.64
N ALA A 112 15.08 -9.90 8.68
CA ALA A 112 16.43 -9.40 8.51
C ALA A 112 16.45 -7.94 8.04
N ARG A 113 15.43 -7.53 7.26
CA ARG A 113 15.35 -6.17 6.69
C ARG A 113 14.32 -5.29 7.40
N PHE A 114 13.28 -5.85 7.99
CA PHE A 114 12.11 -5.07 8.41
C PHE A 114 11.61 -5.35 9.84
N LEU A 115 11.16 -4.27 10.47
CA LEU A 115 10.40 -4.30 11.73
C LEU A 115 8.93 -4.62 11.45
N SER A 116 8.29 -5.41 12.31
CA SER A 116 6.88 -5.78 12.14
C SER A 116 6.13 -5.80 13.46
N PHE A 117 5.16 -4.89 13.59
CA PHE A 117 4.23 -4.90 14.73
C PHE A 117 3.47 -6.23 14.84
N ARG A 118 3.10 -6.84 13.72
CA ARG A 118 2.33 -8.09 13.71
C ARG A 118 3.15 -9.28 14.23
N ARG A 119 4.47 -9.27 14.02
CA ARG A 119 5.40 -10.30 14.50
C ARG A 119 5.83 -10.04 15.94
N ASP A 120 6.20 -8.79 16.24
CA ASP A 120 6.98 -8.46 17.44
C ASP A 120 6.16 -7.73 18.53
N ASN A 121 4.95 -7.25 18.20
CA ASN A 121 4.08 -6.40 19.03
C ASN A 121 4.75 -5.08 19.47
N VAL A 122 5.66 -5.10 20.44
CA VAL A 122 6.42 -3.92 20.85
C VAL A 122 7.73 -3.87 20.06
N THR A 123 7.79 -3.00 19.05
CA THR A 123 8.94 -2.85 18.15
C THR A 123 9.09 -1.39 17.68
N GLY A 124 10.18 -1.08 16.97
CA GLY A 124 10.43 0.23 16.38
C GLY A 124 9.56 0.52 15.14
N ARG A 125 9.90 1.56 14.39
CA ARG A 125 9.18 1.96 13.16
C ARG A 125 10.18 2.30 12.06
N MET A 126 9.75 2.02 10.83
CA MET A 126 10.47 2.42 9.61
C MET A 126 9.74 3.61 8.99
N ALA A 127 10.41 4.32 8.09
CA ALA A 127 9.82 5.43 7.36
C ALA A 127 10.17 5.34 5.88
N SER A 128 9.18 5.62 5.02
CA SER A 128 9.40 5.92 3.61
C SER A 128 9.36 7.44 3.44
N MET A 129 10.36 8.00 2.77
CA MET A 129 10.53 9.44 2.62
C MET A 129 10.69 9.81 1.15
N ILE A 130 10.12 10.93 0.74
CA ILE A 130 10.24 11.47 -0.61
C ILE A 130 10.25 12.99 -0.55
N TRP A 131 11.12 13.61 -1.34
CA TRP A 131 11.26 15.06 -1.42
C TRP A 131 11.62 15.46 -2.85
N LEU A 132 11.47 16.75 -3.16
CA LEU A 132 12.09 17.34 -4.35
C LEU A 132 13.45 17.88 -3.93
N GLU A 133 14.50 17.44 -4.60
CA GLU A 133 15.83 18.03 -4.42
C GLU A 133 15.84 19.44 -5.00
N SER A 134 16.23 20.43 -4.20
CA SER A 134 16.44 21.79 -4.70
C SER A 134 17.77 21.84 -5.45
N ASN A 135 17.75 22.06 -6.75
CA ASN A 135 18.97 22.37 -7.51
C ASN A 135 19.50 23.76 -7.13
N ALA A 136 20.24 23.85 -6.03
CA ALA A 136 20.93 25.08 -5.62
C ALA A 136 22.30 25.25 -6.30
N ASP A 137 22.87 24.23 -6.94
CA ASP A 137 24.25 24.25 -7.44
C ASP A 137 24.39 23.83 -8.92
N MET A 138 23.72 24.53 -9.83
CA MET A 138 24.04 24.44 -11.28
C MET A 138 24.67 25.72 -11.86
N THR A 139 24.91 26.74 -11.04
CA THR A 139 25.57 27.99 -11.45
C THR A 139 27.06 28.05 -11.09
N ALA A 140 27.59 27.12 -10.28
CA ALA A 140 29.00 27.13 -9.87
C ALA A 140 29.97 26.36 -10.80
N ALA A 141 29.47 25.62 -11.80
CA ALA A 141 30.30 24.79 -12.69
C ALA A 141 30.49 25.37 -14.12
N ARG A 142 30.23 26.68 -14.30
CA ARG A 142 30.40 27.38 -15.59
C ARG A 142 31.28 28.65 -15.51
N LEU A 143 32.29 28.65 -14.64
CA LEU A 143 33.41 29.60 -14.70
C LEU A 143 34.72 28.84 -14.85
#